data_AF-A0A363TS90-F1
#
_entry.id   AF-A0A363TS90-F1
#
_cell.length_a   1.000
_cell.length_b   1.000
_cell.length_c   1.000
_cell.angle_alpha   90.00
_cell.angle_beta   90.00
_cell.angle_gamma   90.00
#
_symmetry.space_group_name_H-M   'P 1'
#
loop_
_entity.id
_entity.type
_entity.pdbx_description
1 polymer ?
#
loop_
_entity_poly.entity_id
_entity_poly.type
_entity_poly.pdbx_seq_one_letter_code
_entity_poly.pdbx_strand_id
1 'polypeptide(L)'
;NALSGVTGVCGTCHNGLDTGSQAHYDHANARPGQNALRVPPGDASILSAYNAKAGAASFNPTALTCSNVSCHGGQTTPSWQTQTANAIDVPNACLKCHVSGTTQYNSYDSGKHNRHITAFGLSASTCKRCHDEEKVNVSGHFQNLATHAFEQPASETVLSGVRYNGSGCNPDAGGLTGCHGSKKW
;
A
#
# COMPACT_ATOMS: atom_id res chain seq x y z
N ASN A 1 10.63 9.58 6.21
CA ASN A 1 9.77 9.01 5.14
C ASN A 1 9.49 7.57 5.51
N ALA A 2 8.23 7.19 5.74
CA ALA A 2 7.88 5.89 6.33
C ALA A 2 7.86 4.74 5.30
N LEU A 3 7.86 5.06 4.01
CA LEU A 3 8.00 4.11 2.90
C LEU A 3 9.18 4.55 2.02
N SER A 4 10.13 3.64 1.82
CA SER A 4 11.23 3.86 0.87
C SER A 4 10.65 3.97 -0.56
N GLY A 5 11.14 4.89 -1.38
CA GLY A 5 10.66 5.12 -2.75
C GLY A 5 9.48 6.10 -2.89
N VAL A 6 8.85 6.52 -1.80
CA VAL A 6 7.71 7.47 -1.83
C VAL A 6 8.22 8.90 -1.69
N THR A 7 8.59 9.56 -2.79
CA THR A 7 9.12 10.94 -2.78
C THR A 7 8.18 11.89 -3.53
N GLY A 8 8.04 13.14 -3.03
CA GLY A 8 7.28 14.18 -3.73
C GLY A 8 5.75 14.04 -3.73
N VAL A 9 5.16 13.23 -2.85
CA VAL A 9 3.70 12.99 -2.76
C VAL A 9 3.08 13.49 -1.46
N CYS A 10 3.71 14.46 -0.80
CA CYS A 10 3.26 14.95 0.50
C CYS A 10 1.82 15.50 0.45
N GLY A 11 1.44 16.20 -0.62
CA GLY A 11 0.13 16.81 -0.83
C GLY A 11 -1.00 15.84 -1.11
N THR A 12 -0.67 14.64 -1.57
CA THR A 12 -1.64 13.53 -1.64
C THR A 12 -2.22 13.23 -0.26
N CYS A 13 -1.37 13.24 0.77
CA CYS A 13 -1.74 12.91 2.14
C CYS A 13 -2.03 14.16 3.00
N HIS A 14 -1.46 15.30 2.62
CA HIS A 14 -1.58 16.56 3.34
C HIS A 14 -2.03 17.66 2.36
N ASN A 15 -3.30 17.66 2.02
CA ASN A 15 -3.89 18.60 1.07
C ASN A 15 -3.59 20.06 1.48
N GLY A 16 -2.82 20.76 0.65
CA GLY A 16 -2.38 22.14 0.90
C GLY A 16 -1.09 22.29 1.72
N LEU A 17 -0.51 21.20 2.23
CA LEU A 17 0.74 21.19 3.02
C LEU A 17 1.89 20.44 2.30
N ASP A 18 1.88 20.46 0.97
CA ASP A 18 3.01 20.02 0.15
C ASP A 18 4.32 20.66 0.58
N THR A 19 5.43 19.93 0.49
CA THR A 19 6.76 20.51 0.67
C THR A 19 6.93 21.70 -0.29
N GLY A 20 7.22 22.88 0.25
CA GLY A 20 7.31 24.11 -0.53
C GLY A 20 6.07 25.01 -0.48
N SER A 21 4.93 24.52 0.03
CA SER A 21 3.76 25.38 0.23
C SER A 21 3.96 26.31 1.43
N GLN A 22 3.38 27.52 1.37
CA GLN A 22 3.45 28.47 2.49
C GLN A 22 2.87 27.84 3.77
N ALA A 23 1.74 27.13 3.66
CA ALA A 23 1.12 26.44 4.79
C ALA A 23 2.02 25.32 5.35
N HIS A 24 2.74 24.57 4.51
CA HIS A 24 3.75 23.62 4.98
C HIS A 24 4.78 24.32 5.86
N TYR A 25 5.28 25.49 5.45
CA TYR A 25 6.23 26.27 6.23
C TYR A 25 5.62 26.94 7.46
N ASP A 26 4.37 27.39 7.41
CA ASP A 26 3.70 28.00 8.57
C ASP A 26 3.43 26.97 9.66
N HIS A 27 3.17 25.72 9.28
CA HIS A 27 2.97 24.60 10.20
C HIS A 27 4.27 23.88 10.59
N ALA A 28 5.29 23.83 9.70
CA ALA A 28 6.58 23.21 9.96
C ALA A 28 7.58 24.15 10.65
N ASN A 29 7.49 25.47 10.42
CA ASN A 29 8.43 26.45 10.97
C ASN A 29 7.91 27.06 12.26
N ALA A 30 8.28 26.38 13.35
CA ALA A 30 8.63 27.02 14.60
C ALA A 30 9.63 28.19 14.39
N ARG A 31 9.13 29.40 14.12
CA ARG A 31 9.95 30.62 14.26
C ARG A 31 10.26 30.84 15.74
N PRO A 32 11.51 31.17 16.14
CA PRO A 32 11.81 31.54 17.52
C PRO A 32 10.86 32.66 17.99
N GLY A 33 10.08 32.39 19.05
CA GLY A 33 9.07 33.32 19.57
C GLY A 33 7.61 33.03 19.18
N GLN A 34 7.33 32.09 18.27
CA GLN A 34 5.96 31.76 17.83
C GLN A 34 5.45 30.40 18.33
N ASN A 35 5.96 29.96 19.50
CA ASN A 35 5.67 28.63 20.05
C ASN A 35 4.19 28.37 20.36
N ALA A 36 3.41 29.43 20.63
CA ALA A 36 1.96 29.34 20.86
C ALA A 36 1.15 29.10 19.57
N LEU A 37 1.77 29.27 18.40
CA LEU A 37 1.13 29.08 17.09
C LEU A 37 1.35 27.68 16.53
N ARG A 38 2.09 26.83 17.25
CA ARG A 38 2.29 25.43 16.89
C ARG A 38 1.00 24.67 17.16
N VAL A 39 0.48 23.96 16.17
CA VAL A 39 -0.61 22.99 16.35
C VAL A 39 -0.04 21.60 16.05
N PRO A 40 0.05 20.70 17.05
CA PRO A 40 0.51 19.33 16.82
C PRO A 40 -0.60 18.47 16.21
N PRO A 41 -0.27 17.63 15.22
CA PRO A 41 0.44 17.91 13.97
C PRO A 41 -0.39 18.86 13.10
N GLY A 42 0.23 19.58 12.15
CA GLY A 42 -0.55 20.35 11.16
C GLY A 42 -1.61 19.45 10.55
N ASP A 43 -2.87 19.88 10.58
CA ASP A 43 -4.02 19.03 10.26
C ASP A 43 -3.77 18.28 8.96
N ALA A 44 -3.64 16.96 9.04
CA ALA A 44 -3.55 16.12 7.87
C ALA A 44 -4.93 16.10 7.21
N SER A 45 -5.16 17.03 6.28
CA SER A 45 -6.32 17.00 5.41
C SER A 45 -6.06 15.97 4.32
N ILE A 46 -6.70 14.81 4.41
CA ILE A 46 -6.62 13.76 3.41
C ILE A 46 -7.77 13.97 2.42
N LEU A 47 -7.47 14.04 1.12
CA LEU A 47 -8.50 14.20 0.10
C LEU A 47 -9.47 13.00 0.13
N SER A 48 -10.77 13.28 0.00
CA SER A 48 -11.81 12.24 -0.01
C SER A 48 -11.64 11.21 -1.13
N ALA A 49 -10.92 11.57 -2.21
CA ALA A 49 -10.51 10.65 -3.26
C ALA A 49 -9.67 9.45 -2.75
N TYR A 50 -9.04 9.59 -1.58
CA TYR A 50 -8.25 8.52 -0.95
C TYR A 50 -9.00 7.78 0.16
N ASN A 51 -10.29 8.03 0.36
CA ASN A 51 -11.10 7.29 1.32
C ASN A 51 -11.11 5.79 1.01
N ALA A 52 -10.92 4.97 2.04
CA ALA A 52 -11.18 3.55 2.02
C ALA A 52 -12.67 3.26 1.80
N LYS A 53 -12.98 2.03 1.39
CA LYS A 53 -14.38 1.58 1.29
C LYS A 53 -15.12 1.62 2.63
N ALA A 54 -14.39 1.48 3.73
CA ALA A 54 -14.93 1.48 5.08
C ALA A 54 -15.34 2.88 5.59
N GLY A 55 -14.88 3.96 4.95
CA GLY A 55 -15.25 5.32 5.34
C GLY A 55 -14.18 6.38 5.05
N ALA A 56 -14.40 7.56 5.63
CA ALA A 56 -13.52 8.71 5.46
C ALA A 56 -12.13 8.45 6.05
N ALA A 57 -11.10 8.81 5.28
CA ALA A 57 -9.72 8.83 5.73
C ALA A 57 -9.56 9.80 6.92
N SER A 58 -8.75 9.41 7.89
CA SER A 58 -8.54 10.21 9.09
C SER A 58 -7.12 10.07 9.62
N PHE A 59 -6.73 11.08 10.39
CA PHE A 59 -5.46 11.14 11.08
C PHE A 59 -5.68 11.31 12.58
N ASN A 60 -5.01 10.50 13.40
CA ASN A 60 -5.02 10.62 14.84
C ASN A 60 -3.76 11.40 15.30
N PRO A 61 -3.91 12.63 15.82
CA PRO A 61 -2.78 13.47 16.19
C PRO A 61 -2.04 12.99 17.44
N THR A 62 -2.71 12.24 18.33
CA THR A 62 -2.12 11.72 19.56
C THR A 62 -1.30 10.46 19.29
N ALA A 63 -1.86 9.51 18.54
CA ALA A 63 -1.20 8.26 18.18
C ALA A 63 -0.26 8.41 16.97
N LEU A 64 -0.40 9.51 16.24
CA LEU A 64 0.32 9.79 14.99
C LEU A 64 0.07 8.70 13.94
N THR A 65 -1.18 8.29 13.79
CA THR A 65 -1.60 7.20 12.88
C THR A 65 -2.60 7.69 11.85
N CYS A 66 -2.61 7.04 10.68
CA CYS A 66 -3.62 7.26 9.65
C CYS A 66 -4.57 6.05 9.61
N SER A 67 -5.85 6.27 9.34
CA SER A 67 -6.87 5.22 9.22
C SER A 67 -7.76 5.48 8.01
N ASN A 68 -8.41 4.42 7.51
CA ASN A 68 -9.34 4.51 6.36
C ASN A 68 -8.73 5.18 5.11
N VAL A 69 -7.41 5.07 4.93
CA VAL A 69 -6.72 5.49 3.70
C VAL A 69 -6.69 4.30 2.73
N SER A 70 -7.20 4.49 1.52
CA SER A 70 -7.23 3.46 0.47
C SER A 70 -5.85 2.87 0.17
N CYS A 71 -4.80 3.70 0.11
CA CYS A 71 -3.40 3.27 -0.08
C CYS A 71 -2.87 2.39 1.06
N HIS A 72 -3.51 2.39 2.24
CA HIS A 72 -3.14 1.55 3.38
C HIS A 72 -4.10 0.36 3.54
N GLY A 73 -4.90 0.05 2.52
CA GLY A 73 -5.95 -0.97 2.61
C GLY A 73 -7.02 -0.63 3.65
N GLY A 74 -7.18 0.65 3.99
CA GLY A 74 -8.03 1.14 5.07
C GLY A 74 -7.63 0.67 6.46
N GLN A 75 -6.45 0.08 6.61
CA GLN A 75 -5.92 -0.31 7.91
C GLN A 75 -5.42 0.93 8.66
N THR A 76 -5.39 0.84 9.99
CA THR A 76 -4.72 1.84 10.82
C THR A 76 -3.21 1.63 10.71
N THR A 77 -2.49 2.66 10.31
CA THR A 77 -1.03 2.62 10.25
C THR A 77 -0.44 2.58 11.66
N PRO A 78 0.77 2.05 11.84
CA PRO A 78 1.54 2.38 13.03
C PRO A 78 1.96 3.86 13.01
N SER A 79 2.53 4.34 14.11
CA SER A 79 2.96 5.75 14.24
C SER A 79 3.94 6.13 13.12
N TRP A 80 3.73 7.29 12.49
CA TRP A 80 4.58 7.74 11.37
C TRP A 80 5.96 8.25 11.81
N GLN A 81 6.12 8.67 13.08
CA GLN A 81 7.38 9.24 13.59
C GLN A 81 8.40 8.18 14.02
N THR A 82 7.95 7.03 14.53
CA THR A 82 8.83 6.01 15.12
C THR A 82 9.26 4.91 14.13
N GLN A 83 8.84 5.02 12.86
CA GLN A 83 8.91 3.91 11.91
C GLN A 83 10.11 3.89 10.96
N THR A 84 11.06 4.84 11.00
CA THR A 84 12.28 4.67 10.15
C THR A 84 13.09 3.42 10.53
N ALA A 85 13.02 2.95 11.78
CA ALA A 85 13.60 1.68 12.21
C ALA A 85 12.68 0.46 11.99
N ASN A 86 11.40 0.68 11.65
CA ASN A 86 10.35 -0.34 11.53
C ASN A 86 9.59 -0.20 10.20
N ALA A 87 10.26 0.26 9.15
CA ALA A 87 9.65 0.40 7.84
C ALA A 87 9.02 -0.94 7.44
N ILE A 88 7.81 -0.90 6.89
CA ILE A 88 7.12 -2.12 6.48
C ILE A 88 7.97 -2.78 5.39
N ASP A 89 8.43 -4.00 5.66
CA ASP A 89 9.03 -4.89 4.66
C ASP A 89 7.92 -5.43 3.76
N VAL A 90 7.57 -4.65 2.73
CA VAL A 90 6.38 -4.87 1.90
C VAL A 90 6.32 -6.27 1.29
N PRO A 91 7.39 -6.82 0.69
CA PRO A 91 7.40 -8.21 0.20
C PRO A 91 7.02 -9.27 1.24
N ASN A 92 7.28 -9.02 2.52
CA ASN A 92 7.01 -9.96 3.61
C ASN A 92 5.80 -9.57 4.47
N ALA A 93 5.19 -8.42 4.21
CA ALA A 93 4.11 -7.86 5.02
C ALA A 93 2.80 -7.67 4.23
N CYS A 94 2.58 -8.41 3.15
CA CYS A 94 1.42 -8.28 2.26
C CYS A 94 0.08 -8.22 3.03
N LEU A 95 -0.06 -9.06 4.06
CA LEU A 95 -1.28 -9.19 4.86
C LEU A 95 -1.53 -8.02 5.83
N LYS A 96 -0.56 -7.10 5.99
CA LYS A 96 -0.78 -5.87 6.77
C LYS A 96 -1.64 -4.86 6.02
N CYS A 97 -1.74 -4.97 4.70
CA CYS A 97 -2.53 -4.07 3.87
C CYS A 97 -3.64 -4.81 3.12
N HIS A 98 -3.35 -6.01 2.63
CA HIS A 98 -4.28 -6.85 1.90
C HIS A 98 -5.04 -7.77 2.85
N VAL A 99 -6.38 -7.66 2.91
CA VAL A 99 -7.24 -8.44 3.81
C VAL A 99 -8.31 -9.19 3.00
N SER A 100 -8.50 -10.49 3.25
CA SER A 100 -9.58 -11.28 2.61
C SER A 100 -10.92 -11.03 3.29
N GLY A 101 -12.00 -11.23 2.54
CA GLY A 101 -13.35 -11.17 3.06
C GLY A 101 -13.80 -9.74 3.37
N THR A 102 -13.10 -8.74 2.81
CA THR A 102 -13.46 -7.34 2.94
C THR A 102 -13.72 -6.76 1.56
N THR A 103 -14.57 -5.74 1.45
CA THR A 103 -14.81 -5.08 0.17
C THR A 103 -13.73 -4.05 -0.17
N GLN A 104 -12.62 -4.01 0.55
CA GLN A 104 -11.58 -3.02 0.32
C GLN A 104 -11.03 -3.06 -1.11
N TYR A 105 -10.58 -1.92 -1.64
CA TYR A 105 -10.01 -1.82 -2.99
C TYR A 105 -8.86 -2.81 -3.25
N ASN A 106 -8.04 -3.08 -2.23
CA ASN A 106 -6.89 -3.96 -2.32
C ASN A 106 -7.15 -5.37 -1.73
N SER A 107 -8.40 -5.74 -1.44
CA SER A 107 -8.70 -7.10 -1.01
C SER A 107 -8.33 -8.12 -2.08
N TYR A 108 -7.81 -9.27 -1.65
CA TYR A 108 -7.43 -10.37 -2.55
C TYR A 108 -8.58 -11.36 -2.78
N ASP A 109 -9.80 -10.87 -2.92
CA ASP A 109 -10.99 -11.73 -3.10
C ASP A 109 -11.27 -12.07 -4.58
N SER A 110 -10.48 -11.51 -5.50
CA SER A 110 -10.61 -11.74 -6.95
C SER A 110 -9.81 -12.96 -7.44
N GLY A 111 -10.07 -13.36 -8.69
CA GLY A 111 -9.30 -14.42 -9.36
C GLY A 111 -9.43 -15.79 -8.67
N LYS A 112 -8.29 -16.41 -8.37
CA LYS A 112 -8.22 -17.75 -7.74
C LYS A 112 -7.47 -17.72 -6.40
N HIS A 113 -7.35 -16.55 -5.75
CA HIS A 113 -6.64 -16.43 -4.47
C HIS A 113 -7.18 -17.38 -3.41
N ASN A 114 -8.51 -17.46 -3.25
CA ASN A 114 -9.14 -18.35 -2.26
C ASN A 114 -8.68 -19.80 -2.40
N ARG A 115 -8.61 -20.32 -3.63
CA ARG A 115 -8.14 -21.69 -3.89
C ARG A 115 -6.69 -21.90 -3.41
N HIS A 116 -5.81 -20.95 -3.66
CA HIS A 116 -4.39 -21.07 -3.32
C HIS A 116 -4.12 -20.86 -1.83
N ILE A 117 -4.81 -19.92 -1.18
CA ILE A 117 -4.66 -19.72 0.27
C ILE A 117 -5.29 -20.88 1.06
N THR A 118 -6.36 -21.51 0.57
CA THR A 118 -6.89 -22.74 1.17
C THR A 118 -5.90 -23.90 1.02
N ALA A 119 -5.25 -24.03 -0.14
CA ALA A 119 -4.32 -25.13 -0.41
C ALA A 119 -2.96 -24.98 0.29
N PHE A 120 -2.43 -23.75 0.36
CA PHE A 120 -1.05 -23.48 0.81
C PHE A 120 -0.98 -22.71 2.13
N GLY A 121 -2.12 -22.33 2.71
CA GLY A 121 -2.21 -21.46 3.87
C GLY A 121 -2.06 -19.98 3.53
N LEU A 122 -2.52 -19.11 4.42
CA LEU A 122 -2.44 -17.66 4.26
C LEU A 122 -1.12 -17.14 4.85
N SER A 123 -0.17 -16.78 3.98
CA SER A 123 1.12 -16.22 4.38
C SER A 123 1.71 -15.38 3.25
N ALA A 124 2.67 -14.50 3.57
CA ALA A 124 3.45 -13.79 2.55
C ALA A 124 4.13 -14.78 1.58
N SER A 125 4.69 -15.88 2.09
CA SER A 125 5.29 -16.94 1.28
C SER A 125 4.31 -17.52 0.26
N THR A 126 3.01 -17.61 0.59
CA THR A 126 1.97 -18.05 -0.36
C THR A 126 1.76 -17.01 -1.47
N CYS A 127 1.71 -15.72 -1.14
CA CYS A 127 1.60 -14.64 -2.12
C CYS A 127 2.79 -14.66 -3.09
N LYS A 128 4.00 -14.86 -2.55
CA LYS A 128 5.27 -14.89 -3.31
C LYS A 128 5.45 -16.11 -4.22
N ARG A 129 4.55 -17.10 -4.16
CA ARG A 129 4.49 -18.17 -5.17
C ARG A 129 4.07 -17.64 -6.54
N CYS A 130 3.36 -16.51 -6.59
CA CYS A 130 2.89 -15.89 -7.81
C CYS A 130 3.43 -14.47 -7.99
N HIS A 131 3.57 -13.71 -6.91
CA HIS A 131 4.02 -12.31 -6.96
C HIS A 131 5.53 -12.21 -6.81
N ASP A 132 6.12 -11.35 -7.64
CA ASP A 132 7.56 -11.10 -7.70
C ASP A 132 7.95 -10.02 -6.68
N GLU A 133 8.90 -10.31 -5.80
CA GLU A 133 9.32 -9.39 -4.74
C GLU A 133 9.94 -8.09 -5.30
N GLU A 134 10.70 -8.19 -6.39
CA GLU A 134 11.33 -7.04 -7.03
C GLU A 134 10.27 -6.17 -7.72
N LYS A 135 9.31 -6.80 -8.41
CA LYS A 135 8.22 -6.04 -9.05
C LYS A 135 7.29 -5.37 -8.04
N VAL A 136 7.03 -6.02 -6.92
CA VAL A 136 6.28 -5.42 -5.82
C VAL A 136 7.07 -4.26 -5.21
N ASN A 137 8.36 -4.43 -4.90
CA ASN A 137 9.08 -3.43 -4.11
C ASN A 137 9.71 -2.29 -4.93
N VAL A 138 10.08 -2.54 -6.19
CA VAL A 138 10.93 -1.63 -6.99
C VAL A 138 10.18 -1.10 -8.21
N SER A 139 9.59 -2.01 -9.01
CA SER A 139 9.11 -1.65 -10.34
C SER A 139 7.61 -1.39 -10.43
N GLY A 140 6.88 -1.46 -9.31
CA GLY A 140 5.43 -1.42 -9.40
C GLY A 140 4.73 -0.79 -8.22
N HIS A 141 4.67 -1.46 -7.07
CA HIS A 141 3.62 -1.20 -6.07
C HIS A 141 3.50 0.29 -5.68
N PHE A 142 4.59 1.04 -5.50
CA PHE A 142 4.49 2.45 -5.05
C PHE A 142 4.70 3.53 -6.11
N GLN A 143 4.68 3.20 -7.40
CA GLN A 143 5.10 4.16 -8.43
C GLN A 143 4.10 5.27 -8.76
N ASN A 144 2.80 5.06 -8.52
CA ASN A 144 1.73 6.00 -8.92
C ASN A 144 0.86 6.50 -7.76
N LEU A 145 1.45 6.67 -6.57
CA LEU A 145 0.75 7.14 -5.37
C LEU A 145 0.16 8.56 -5.50
N ALA A 146 0.52 9.32 -6.53
CA ALA A 146 -0.05 10.63 -6.82
C ALA A 146 -1.48 10.57 -7.42
N THR A 147 -1.97 9.38 -7.79
CA THR A 147 -3.30 9.21 -8.40
C THR A 147 -4.18 8.28 -7.56
N HIS A 148 -5.49 8.56 -7.54
CA HIS A 148 -6.48 7.69 -6.86
C HIS A 148 -6.74 6.38 -7.63
N ALA A 149 -6.28 6.29 -8.89
CA ALA A 149 -6.26 5.04 -9.62
C ALA A 149 -5.17 4.16 -9.01
N PHE A 150 -5.58 3.08 -8.37
CA PHE A 150 -4.70 2.16 -7.65
C PHE A 150 -3.49 1.74 -8.50
N GLU A 151 -2.30 2.15 -8.03
CA GLU A 151 -0.89 1.82 -8.32
C GLU A 151 -0.51 1.22 -9.70
N GLN A 152 -1.13 0.12 -10.12
CA GLN A 152 -1.13 -0.47 -11.47
C GLN A 152 -2.03 -1.73 -11.46
N PRO A 153 -2.29 -2.38 -12.62
CA PRO A 153 -2.93 -3.69 -12.61
C PRO A 153 -2.14 -4.69 -11.76
N ALA A 154 -2.82 -5.41 -10.86
CA ALA A 154 -2.19 -6.42 -9.99
C ALA A 154 -1.39 -7.48 -10.79
N SER A 155 -1.76 -7.70 -12.06
CA SER A 155 -1.07 -8.57 -13.01
C SER A 155 0.40 -8.20 -13.23
N GLU A 156 0.75 -6.93 -13.14
CA GLU A 156 2.12 -6.45 -13.37
C GLU A 156 3.09 -6.88 -12.26
N THR A 157 2.56 -7.24 -11.09
CA THR A 157 3.37 -7.72 -9.96
C THR A 157 3.62 -9.23 -9.99
N VAL A 158 3.10 -9.94 -11.00
CA VAL A 158 3.19 -11.40 -11.10
C VAL A 158 4.54 -11.82 -11.72
N LEU A 159 5.11 -12.91 -11.21
CA LEU A 159 6.30 -13.58 -11.75
C LEU A 159 6.10 -13.94 -13.22
N SER A 160 7.08 -13.64 -14.07
CA SER A 160 7.00 -13.97 -15.50
C SER A 160 6.81 -15.47 -15.76
N GLY A 161 7.36 -16.32 -14.88
CA GLY A 161 7.18 -17.78 -14.90
C GLY A 161 5.75 -18.26 -14.67
N VAL A 162 4.87 -17.45 -14.07
CA VAL A 162 3.43 -17.80 -13.95
C VAL A 162 2.74 -17.75 -15.32
N ARG A 163 3.30 -16.99 -16.27
CA ARG A 163 2.71 -16.77 -17.61
C ARG A 163 1.24 -16.34 -17.56
N TYR A 164 0.95 -15.38 -16.69
CA TYR A 164 -0.39 -14.81 -16.59
C TYR A 164 -0.69 -13.95 -17.82
N ASN A 165 -1.86 -14.14 -18.44
CA ASN A 165 -2.26 -13.43 -19.66
C ASN A 165 -3.49 -12.52 -19.48
N GLY A 166 -3.84 -12.20 -18.23
CA GLY A 166 -5.05 -11.44 -17.90
C GLY A 166 -6.31 -12.29 -17.66
N SER A 167 -6.35 -13.54 -18.09
CA SER A 167 -7.50 -14.45 -17.88
C SER A 167 -7.13 -15.81 -17.26
N GLY A 168 -5.88 -16.25 -17.45
CA GLY A 168 -5.37 -17.51 -16.90
C GLY A 168 -3.86 -17.48 -16.73
N CYS A 169 -3.30 -18.57 -16.20
CA CYS A 169 -1.86 -18.74 -15.97
C CYS A 169 -1.37 -20.10 -16.48
N ASN A 170 -0.09 -20.18 -16.84
CA ASN A 170 0.58 -21.43 -17.24
C ASN A 170 1.95 -21.55 -16.56
N PRO A 171 1.96 -21.81 -15.24
CA PRO A 171 3.20 -21.88 -14.45
C PRO A 171 4.12 -23.02 -14.89
N ASP A 172 3.56 -24.15 -15.33
CA ASP A 172 4.33 -25.31 -15.81
C ASP A 172 5.18 -24.95 -17.04
N ALA A 173 4.58 -24.31 -18.04
CA ALA A 173 5.32 -23.86 -19.22
C ALA A 173 6.34 -22.75 -18.91
N GLY A 174 6.17 -22.03 -17.79
CA GLY A 174 7.14 -21.06 -17.30
C GLY A 174 8.19 -21.63 -16.35
N GLY A 175 8.21 -22.95 -16.15
CA GLY A 175 9.23 -23.64 -15.34
C GLY A 175 8.97 -23.62 -13.83
N LEU A 176 7.78 -23.25 -13.37
CA LEU A 176 7.42 -23.26 -11.96
C LEU A 176 6.94 -24.66 -11.53
N THR A 177 7.79 -25.37 -10.81
CA THR A 177 7.48 -26.71 -10.28
C THR A 177 6.49 -26.64 -9.12
N GLY A 178 5.55 -27.59 -9.07
CA GLY A 178 4.56 -27.69 -7.97
C GLY A 178 3.30 -26.85 -8.18
N CYS A 179 3.14 -26.20 -9.33
CA CYS A 179 1.96 -25.43 -9.69
C CYS A 179 1.30 -25.97 -10.97
N HIS A 180 0.03 -26.40 -10.85
CA HIS A 180 -0.92 -26.83 -11.90
C HIS A 180 -0.53 -27.92 -12.92
N GLY A 181 0.74 -28.29 -13.10
CA GLY A 181 1.15 -29.31 -14.09
C GLY A 181 0.49 -29.10 -15.47
N SER A 182 0.17 -30.19 -16.17
CA SER A 182 -0.53 -30.16 -17.47
C SER A 182 -2.06 -30.03 -17.39
N LYS A 183 -2.65 -29.79 -16.20
CA LYS A 183 -4.11 -29.76 -16.06
C LYS A 183 -4.67 -28.37 -16.42
N LYS A 184 -5.52 -28.33 -17.44
CA LYS A 184 -6.34 -27.17 -17.82
C LYS A 184 -7.44 -26.99 -16.77
N TRP A 185 -7.50 -25.82 -16.14
CA TRP A 185 -8.59 -25.37 -15.26
C TRP A 185 -9.10 -24.03 -15.77
#